data_AF-A0A4Y2AH51-F1
#
_entry.id   AF-A0A4Y2AH51-F1
#
_cell.length_a   1.000
_cell.length_b   1.000
_cell.length_c   1.000
_cell.angle_alpha   90.00
_cell.angle_beta   90.00
_cell.angle_gamma   90.00
#
_symmetry.space_group_name_H-M   'P 1'
#
loop_
_entity.id
_entity.type
_entity.pdbx_description
1 polymer ?
#
loop_
_entity_poly.entity_id
_entity_poly.type
_entity_poly.pdbx_seq_one_letter_code
_entity_poly.pdbx_strand_id
1 'polypeptide(L)'
;MKFTKLLETFNPSSLFWTPGHAGITENEYVDSLARKPPSSLISQWIPHEDLLLSMKNYIQEEAKNEWKNSKYYHEFYFLSDNRSQLQIFPSSRKNDVLISRLRTKTYPTSAKLFRFRLTSTSFCSLCKVEETLEH
;
A
#
# COMPACT_ATOMS: atom_id res chain seq x y z
N MET A 1 19.54 14.49 18.34
CA MET A 1 20.38 15.68 18.07
C MET A 1 20.16 16.08 16.62
N LYS A 2 19.71 17.31 16.33
CA LYS A 2 19.42 17.73 14.94
C LYS A 2 20.75 18.02 14.22
N PHE A 3 20.98 17.38 13.08
CA PHE A 3 22.20 17.51 12.23
C PHE A 3 22.57 18.97 11.94
N THR A 4 21.56 19.84 11.88
CA THR A 4 21.70 21.29 11.65
C THR A 4 22.56 22.00 12.69
N LYS A 5 22.53 21.57 13.96
CA LYS A 5 23.28 22.22 15.05
C LYS A 5 24.78 21.87 15.03
N LEU A 6 25.15 20.74 14.41
CA LEU A 6 26.55 20.34 14.22
C LEU A 6 27.22 21.12 13.07
N LEU A 7 26.45 21.46 12.04
CA LEU A 7 26.93 22.23 10.90
C LEU A 7 27.22 23.69 11.25
N GLU A 8 26.57 24.24 12.28
CA GLU A 8 26.88 25.59 12.81
C GLU A 8 28.28 25.67 13.44
N THR A 9 28.79 24.55 13.96
CA THR A 9 30.13 24.43 14.56
C THR A 9 31.24 24.04 13.57
N PHE A 10 30.88 23.64 12.34
CA PHE A 10 31.82 23.16 11.34
C PHE A 10 31.86 24.12 10.15
N ASN A 11 33.04 24.41 9.61
CA ASN A 11 33.13 25.24 8.42
C ASN A 11 32.65 24.43 7.20
N PRO A 12 31.54 24.78 6.52
CA PRO A 12 30.97 23.97 5.44
C PRO A 12 31.91 23.78 4.23
N SER A 13 32.90 24.65 4.09
CA SER A 13 33.89 24.64 3.00
C SER A 13 34.90 23.48 3.07
N SER A 14 34.94 22.70 4.16
CA SER A 14 35.81 21.54 4.30
C SER A 14 35.09 20.18 4.14
N LEU A 15 33.81 20.20 3.75
CA LEU A 15 33.01 18.98 3.53
C LEU A 15 33.10 18.56 2.05
N PHE A 16 33.60 17.36 1.82
CA PHE A 16 33.74 16.79 0.48
C PHE A 16 32.95 15.49 0.37
N TRP A 17 32.23 15.33 -0.74
CA TRP A 17 31.62 14.05 -1.07
C TRP A 17 32.67 13.14 -1.71
N THR A 18 32.70 11.87 -1.29
CA THR A 18 33.52 10.84 -1.93
C THR A 18 32.65 9.64 -2.29
N PRO A 19 32.90 8.98 -3.43
CA PRO A 19 32.19 7.76 -3.79
C PRO A 19 32.54 6.62 -2.82
N GLY A 20 31.54 5.79 -2.49
CA GLY A 20 31.75 4.58 -1.71
C GLY A 20 32.63 3.57 -2.44
N HIS A 21 33.45 2.83 -1.70
CA HIS A 21 34.34 1.77 -2.25
C HIS A 21 35.33 2.26 -3.32
N ALA A 22 35.79 3.49 -3.21
CA ALA A 22 36.70 4.11 -4.15
C ALA A 22 38.20 3.81 -3.88
N GLY A 23 38.54 2.91 -2.96
CA GLY A 23 39.93 2.62 -2.60
C GLY A 23 40.57 3.66 -1.66
N ILE A 24 39.79 4.64 -1.16
CA ILE A 24 40.30 5.64 -0.20
C ILE A 24 40.40 4.98 1.17
N THR A 25 41.63 4.77 1.64
CA THR A 25 41.94 3.98 2.83
C THR A 25 41.15 4.42 4.08
N GLU A 26 41.06 5.73 4.32
CA GLU A 26 40.35 6.28 5.46
C GLU A 26 38.83 6.09 5.34
N ASN A 27 38.27 6.25 4.15
CA ASN A 27 36.85 6.05 3.90
C ASN A 27 36.46 4.57 4.08
N GLU A 28 37.28 3.66 3.54
CA GLU A 28 37.07 2.22 3.69
C GLU A 28 37.26 1.75 5.13
N TYR A 29 38.22 2.33 5.85
CA TYR A 29 38.40 2.07 7.27
C TYR A 29 37.16 2.47 8.07
N VAL A 30 36.63 3.68 7.86
CA VAL A 30 35.41 4.16 8.53
C VAL A 30 34.20 3.31 8.14
N ASP A 31 34.03 2.96 6.86
CA ASP A 31 32.96 2.06 6.40
C ASP A 31 33.05 0.68 7.08
N SER A 32 34.27 0.13 7.20
CA SER A 32 34.50 -1.14 7.90
C SER A 32 34.13 -1.07 9.38
N LEU A 33 34.38 0.07 10.05
CA LEU A 33 34.00 0.29 11.44
C LEU A 33 32.50 0.45 11.61
N ALA A 34 31.84 1.18 10.70
CA ALA A 34 30.40 1.38 10.71
C ALA A 34 29.62 0.07 10.46
N ARG A 35 30.20 -0.85 9.66
CA ARG A 35 29.63 -2.19 9.43
C ARG A 35 29.78 -3.15 10.60
N LYS A 36 30.69 -2.89 11.55
CA LYS A 36 30.83 -3.76 12.73
C LYS A 36 29.51 -3.71 13.51
N PRO A 37 29.01 -4.87 13.98
CA PRO A 37 27.83 -4.88 14.82
C PRO A 37 28.09 -3.96 16.01
N PRO A 38 27.13 -3.11 16.41
CA PRO A 38 27.30 -2.29 17.59
C PRO A 38 27.65 -3.18 18.78
N SER A 39 28.46 -2.69 19.72
CA SER A 39 28.55 -3.35 21.02
C SER A 39 27.13 -3.55 21.56
N SER A 40 26.89 -4.68 22.23
CA SER A 40 25.56 -5.22 22.60
C SER A 40 24.58 -4.27 23.30
N LEU A 41 25.04 -3.07 23.69
CA LEU A 41 24.28 -1.99 24.28
C LEU A 41 23.62 -1.06 23.26
N ILE A 42 24.20 -0.87 22.07
CA ILE A 42 23.63 -0.01 21.00
C ILE A 42 22.66 -0.81 20.12
N SER A 43 22.80 -2.14 20.05
CA SER A 43 21.94 -3.02 19.23
C SER A 43 20.50 -3.15 19.72
N GLN A 44 20.13 -2.51 20.84
CA GLN A 44 18.80 -2.62 21.45
C GLN A 44 17.90 -1.42 21.15
N TRP A 45 18.44 -0.31 20.66
CA TRP A 45 17.63 0.88 20.38
C TRP A 45 17.16 0.87 18.94
N ILE A 46 16.04 0.20 18.68
CA ILE A 46 15.29 0.37 17.43
C ILE A 46 14.58 1.73 17.52
N PRO A 47 14.81 2.68 16.59
CA PRO A 47 14.05 3.91 16.52
C PRO A 47 12.54 3.62 16.49
N HIS A 48 11.76 4.44 17.18
CA HIS A 48 10.31 4.24 17.26
C HIS A 48 9.65 4.24 15.87
N GLU A 49 10.17 5.06 14.95
CA GLU A 49 9.76 5.14 13.55
C GLU A 49 9.96 3.81 12.81
N ASP A 50 11.10 3.17 13.00
CA ASP A 50 11.44 1.89 12.38
C ASP A 50 10.59 0.76 12.95
N LEU A 51 10.34 0.76 14.27
CA LEU A 51 9.43 -0.19 14.90
C LEU A 51 8.01 -0.03 14.35
N LEU A 52 7.49 1.20 14.27
CA LEU A 52 6.18 1.48 13.70
C LEU A 52 6.08 1.04 12.23
N LEU A 53 7.11 1.28 11.44
CA LEU A 53 7.16 0.86 10.04
C LEU A 53 7.15 -0.67 9.93
N SER A 54 7.97 -1.35 10.74
CA SER A 54 8.01 -2.81 10.80
C SER A 54 6.65 -3.41 11.19
N MET A 55 6.00 -2.86 12.21
CA MET A 55 4.66 -3.28 12.62
C MET A 55 3.61 -3.06 11.51
N LYS A 56 3.64 -1.91 10.84
CA LYS A 56 2.73 -1.63 9.72
C LYS A 56 2.92 -2.64 8.58
N ASN A 57 4.17 -2.92 8.22
CA ASN A 57 4.48 -3.88 7.17
C ASN A 57 4.02 -5.29 7.56
N TYR A 58 4.27 -5.70 8.80
CA TYR A 58 3.80 -6.99 9.32
C TYR A 58 2.28 -7.12 9.24
N ILE A 59 1.52 -6.13 9.72
CA ILE A 59 0.05 -6.13 9.66
C ILE A 59 -0.44 -6.19 8.21
N GLN A 60 0.21 -5.46 7.29
CA GLN A 60 -0.15 -5.48 5.88
C GLN A 60 0.10 -6.84 5.23
N GLU A 61 1.21 -7.51 5.55
CA GLU A 61 1.51 -8.85 5.05
C GLU A 61 0.54 -9.89 5.62
N GLU A 62 0.23 -9.85 6.91
CA GLU A 62 -0.76 -10.73 7.51
C GLU A 62 -2.13 -10.55 6.86
N ALA A 63 -2.59 -9.31 6.68
CA ALA A 63 -3.86 -9.04 5.99
C ALA A 63 -3.86 -9.52 4.53
N LYS A 64 -2.71 -9.48 3.82
CA LYS A 64 -2.56 -10.05 2.47
C LYS A 64 -2.64 -11.58 2.51
N ASN A 65 -2.02 -12.21 3.50
CA ASN A 65 -2.02 -13.66 3.67
C ASN A 65 -3.43 -14.17 4.02
N GLU A 66 -4.10 -13.54 4.96
CA GLU A 66 -5.51 -13.81 5.29
C GLU A 66 -6.41 -13.69 4.07
N TRP A 67 -6.24 -12.61 3.28
CA TRP A 67 -6.99 -12.43 2.04
C TRP A 67 -6.77 -13.57 1.05
N LYS A 68 -5.50 -13.95 0.80
CA LYS A 68 -5.14 -15.06 -0.10
C LYS A 68 -5.69 -16.40 0.35
N ASN A 69 -5.75 -16.61 1.66
CA ASN A 69 -6.27 -17.84 2.26
C ASN A 69 -7.80 -17.84 2.41
N SER A 70 -8.48 -16.73 2.12
CA SER A 70 -9.93 -16.66 2.20
C SER A 70 -10.58 -17.46 1.06
N LYS A 71 -11.74 -18.05 1.33
CA LYS A 71 -12.55 -18.76 0.32
C LYS A 71 -12.95 -17.89 -0.88
N TYR A 72 -12.89 -16.58 -0.74
CA TYR A 72 -13.26 -15.60 -1.75
C TYR A 72 -12.11 -15.24 -2.69
N TYR A 73 -10.87 -15.60 -2.35
CA TYR A 73 -9.70 -15.19 -3.11
C TYR A 73 -9.78 -15.63 -4.57
N HIS A 74 -10.15 -16.89 -4.83
CA HIS A 74 -10.22 -17.43 -6.18
C HIS A 74 -11.20 -16.66 -7.09
N GLU A 75 -12.34 -16.23 -6.54
CA GLU A 75 -13.36 -15.52 -7.31
C GLU A 75 -13.03 -14.02 -7.48
N PHE A 76 -12.34 -13.43 -6.50
CA PHE A 76 -12.11 -11.99 -6.42
C PHE A 76 -10.63 -11.59 -6.45
N TYR A 77 -9.73 -12.46 -6.93
CA TYR A 77 -8.27 -12.22 -6.89
C TYR A 77 -7.88 -10.89 -7.56
N PHE A 78 -8.59 -10.49 -8.62
CA PHE A 78 -8.42 -9.24 -9.37
C PHE A 78 -8.59 -7.97 -8.52
N LEU A 79 -9.21 -8.06 -7.34
CA LEU A 79 -9.28 -6.96 -6.39
C LEU A 79 -7.91 -6.64 -5.74
N SER A 80 -6.97 -7.59 -5.77
CA SER A 80 -5.63 -7.46 -5.21
C SER A 80 -4.75 -6.53 -6.03
N ASP A 81 -4.89 -6.56 -7.36
CA ASP A 81 -4.03 -5.85 -8.32
C ASP A 81 -4.35 -4.35 -8.40
N ASN A 82 -5.57 -3.98 -8.03
CA ASN A 82 -6.11 -2.62 -8.18
C ASN A 82 -6.05 -1.78 -6.88
N ARG A 83 -5.32 -2.22 -5.86
CA ARG A 83 -5.29 -1.53 -4.56
C ARG A 83 -4.64 -0.13 -4.60
N SER A 84 -3.70 0.11 -5.51
CA SER A 84 -2.97 1.37 -5.60
C SER A 84 -3.77 2.54 -6.19
N GLN A 85 -4.86 2.27 -6.91
CA GLN A 85 -5.62 3.31 -7.63
C GLN A 85 -6.75 3.96 -6.82
N LEU A 86 -7.05 3.48 -5.61
CA LEU A 86 -8.26 3.87 -4.89
C LEU A 86 -7.98 4.28 -3.45
N GLN A 87 -7.29 5.41 -3.28
CA GLN A 87 -7.39 6.23 -2.07
C GLN A 87 -8.58 7.21 -2.13
N ILE A 88 -9.51 7.01 -3.06
CA ILE A 88 -10.76 7.76 -3.07
C ILE A 88 -11.64 7.11 -2.00
N PHE A 89 -11.55 7.61 -0.76
CA PHE A 89 -12.56 7.33 0.25
C PHE A 89 -13.89 7.93 -0.25
N PRO A 90 -14.90 7.11 -0.54
CA PRO A 90 -16.19 7.62 -0.94
C PRO A 90 -16.74 8.50 0.17
N SER A 91 -17.24 9.69 -0.19
CA SER A 91 -17.75 10.67 0.78
C SER A 91 -18.96 10.19 1.60
N SER A 92 -19.54 9.04 1.23
CA SER A 92 -20.67 8.44 1.93
C SER A 92 -20.68 6.92 1.80
N ARG A 93 -21.25 6.26 2.82
CA ARG A 93 -21.55 4.81 2.82
C ARG A 93 -22.32 4.35 1.58
N LYS A 94 -23.18 5.21 1.02
CA LYS A 94 -23.94 4.87 -0.19
C LYS A 94 -23.01 4.65 -1.39
N ASN A 95 -22.01 5.51 -1.54
CA ASN A 95 -21.04 5.42 -2.61
C ASN A 95 -20.10 4.22 -2.39
N ASP A 96 -19.69 3.94 -1.14
CA ASP A 96 -18.94 2.72 -0.81
C ASP A 96 -19.63 1.45 -1.28
N VAL A 97 -20.92 1.32 -0.93
CA VAL A 97 -21.72 0.14 -1.30
C VAL A 97 -21.87 0.04 -2.81
N LEU A 98 -22.08 1.16 -3.50
CA LEU A 98 -22.19 1.20 -4.95
C LEU A 98 -20.89 0.73 -5.61
N ILE A 99 -19.75 1.32 -5.25
CA ILE A 99 -18.43 0.97 -5.81
C ILE A 99 -18.08 -0.48 -5.51
N SER A 100 -18.32 -0.96 -4.28
CA SER A 100 -18.09 -2.35 -3.91
C SER A 100 -18.91 -3.32 -4.77
N ARG A 101 -20.19 -3.01 -4.99
CA ARG A 101 -21.08 -3.83 -5.84
C ARG A 101 -20.65 -3.86 -7.30
N LEU A 102 -20.19 -2.74 -7.84
CA LEU A 102 -19.66 -2.67 -9.20
C LEU A 102 -18.38 -3.50 -9.33
N ARG A 103 -17.42 -3.32 -8.41
CA ARG A 103 -16.15 -4.07 -8.41
C ARG A 103 -16.34 -5.57 -8.28
N THR A 104 -17.25 -5.99 -7.41
CA THR A 104 -17.57 -7.41 -7.20
C THR A 104 -18.55 -7.96 -8.24
N LYS A 105 -18.99 -7.14 -9.20
CA LYS A 105 -20.00 -7.51 -10.20
C LYS A 105 -21.31 -8.01 -9.55
N THR A 106 -21.68 -7.49 -8.39
CA THR A 106 -22.88 -7.84 -7.63
C THR A 106 -23.99 -6.79 -7.68
N TYR A 107 -23.78 -5.68 -8.41
CA TYR A 107 -24.82 -4.65 -8.57
C TYR A 107 -26.11 -5.25 -9.17
N PRO A 108 -27.29 -4.88 -8.65
CA PRO A 108 -28.57 -5.41 -9.09
C PRO A 108 -29.05 -4.70 -10.36
N THR A 109 -28.52 -5.08 -11.51
CA THR A 109 -28.99 -4.59 -12.81
C THR A 109 -30.38 -5.14 -13.14
N SER A 110 -31.13 -4.47 -14.02
CA SER A 110 -32.47 -4.94 -14.43
C SER A 110 -32.43 -6.35 -15.02
N ALA A 111 -31.38 -6.71 -15.77
CA ALA A 111 -31.20 -8.06 -16.28
C ALA A 111 -31.09 -9.12 -15.17
N LYS A 112 -30.32 -8.84 -14.11
CA LYS A 112 -30.25 -9.72 -12.93
C LYS A 112 -31.59 -9.82 -12.22
N LEU A 113 -32.22 -8.68 -11.94
CA LEU A 113 -33.48 -8.65 -11.20
C LEU A 113 -34.61 -9.37 -11.95
N PHE A 114 -34.63 -9.27 -13.29
CA PHE A 114 -35.59 -9.96 -14.14
C PHE A 114 -35.46 -11.49 -14.03
N ARG A 115 -34.23 -12.02 -14.01
CA ARG A 115 -33.97 -13.46 -13.82
C ARG A 115 -34.53 -14.00 -12.50
N PHE A 116 -34.54 -13.17 -11.45
CA PHE A 116 -35.15 -13.49 -10.16
C PHE A 116 -36.63 -13.10 -10.06
N ARG A 117 -37.27 -12.67 -11.17
CA ARG A 117 -38.67 -12.23 -11.23
C ARG A 117 -39.00 -11.07 -10.27
N LEU A 118 -38.02 -10.22 -10.00
CA LEU A 118 -38.17 -9.02 -9.17
C LEU A 118 -38.55 -7.78 -10.01
N THR A 119 -38.35 -7.84 -11.32
CA THR A 119 -38.71 -6.79 -12.28
C THR A 119 -39.45 -7.40 -13.46
N SER A 120 -40.26 -6.61 -14.15
CA SER A 120 -41.05 -7.04 -15.32
C SER A 120 -40.24 -7.11 -16.61
N THR A 121 -39.07 -6.45 -16.67
CA THR A 121 -38.23 -6.38 -17.87
C THR A 121 -36.74 -6.42 -17.50
N SER A 122 -35.91 -6.99 -18.39
CA SER A 122 -34.44 -6.95 -18.29
C SER A 122 -33.81 -5.69 -18.90
N PHE A 123 -34.60 -4.83 -19.56
CA PHE A 123 -34.09 -3.72 -20.35
C PHE A 123 -33.88 -2.43 -19.55
N CYS A 124 -32.84 -1.69 -19.94
CA CYS A 124 -32.58 -0.33 -19.48
C CYS A 124 -33.76 0.58 -19.86
N SER A 125 -34.18 1.41 -18.90
CA SER A 125 -35.33 2.30 -19.05
C SER A 125 -35.13 3.35 -20.15
N LEU A 126 -33.88 3.78 -20.39
CA LEU A 126 -33.52 4.86 -21.29
C LEU A 126 -33.31 4.39 -22.74
N CYS A 127 -32.48 3.38 -22.96
CA CYS A 127 -32.05 2.97 -24.30
C CYS A 127 -32.66 1.64 -24.78
N LYS A 128 -33.45 0.96 -23.92
CA LYS A 128 -34.19 -0.28 -24.23
C LYS A 128 -33.32 -1.49 -24.64
N VAL A 129 -32.03 -1.49 -24.31
CA VAL A 129 -31.16 -2.68 -24.41
C VAL A 129 -31.08 -3.40 -23.07
N GLU A 130 -30.59 -4.65 -23.04
CA GLU A 130 -30.43 -5.39 -21.78
C GLU A 130 -29.47 -4.65 -20.83
N GLU A 131 -29.91 -4.37 -19.59
CA GLU A 131 -29.10 -3.67 -18.60
C GLU A 131 -28.16 -4.66 -17.90
N THR A 132 -26.95 -4.79 -18.43
CA THR A 132 -25.84 -5.53 -17.82
C THR A 132 -24.98 -4.61 -16.95
N LEU A 133 -23.89 -5.10 -16.38
CA LEU A 133 -22.95 -4.27 -15.60
C LEU A 133 -22.05 -3.40 -16.49
N GLU A 134 -21.86 -3.87 -17.72
CA GLU A 134 -21.04 -3.27 -18.77
C GLU A 134 -21.80 -2.20 -19.55
N HIS A 135 -23.13 -2.28 -19.54
CA HIS A 135 -24.04 -1.28 -20.09
C HIS A 135 -24.15 -0.05 -19.17
#